data_AF-A0A8B6CCX7-F1
#
_entry.id   AF-A0A8B6CCX7-F1
#
_cell.length_a   1.000
_cell.length_b   1.000
_cell.length_c   1.000
_cell.angle_alpha   90.00
_cell.angle_beta   90.00
_cell.angle_gamma   90.00
#
_symmetry.space_group_name_H-M   'P 1'
#
loop_
_entity.id
_entity.type
_entity.pdbx_description
1 polymer ?
#
loop_
_entity_poly.entity_id
_entity_poly.type
_entity_poly.pdbx_seq_one_letter_code
_entity_poly.pdbx_strand_id
1 'polypeptide(L)'
;MLKGTKQLRHSVDTRLPITYDILVKLVKALPKVIVGIYNQVLLKAMMSTAYFCFLRIGEIAVKTESEIYRVIQREDIKFESVNGHVSNMTITMKFYKHSNLQSKTLSIARRPENYLCPVKAIEEYLRLQNCPHGPLFRFKCGKPVSGFYFNSSLKSLLNFVGLDTNFYKGHSFRIGAATSAAAEVCRKP
;
A
#
# COMPACT_ATOMS: atom_id res chain seq x y z
N MET A 1 -6.17 -31.15 -5.09
CA MET A 1 -7.40 -31.04 -5.93
C MET A 1 -7.76 -29.56 -6.11
N LEU A 2 -7.56 -29.03 -7.31
CA LEU A 2 -7.83 -27.64 -7.68
C LEU A 2 -9.32 -27.45 -7.96
N LYS A 3 -10.07 -26.81 -7.06
CA LYS A 3 -11.43 -26.32 -7.34
C LYS A 3 -11.34 -24.86 -7.76
N GLY A 4 -11.10 -24.65 -9.05
CA GLY A 4 -11.04 -23.35 -9.70
C GLY A 4 -11.84 -23.32 -10.99
N THR A 5 -13.06 -23.85 -10.98
CA THR A 5 -13.98 -23.77 -12.14
C THR A 5 -15.36 -23.36 -11.66
N LYS A 6 -15.66 -22.06 -11.80
CA LYS A 6 -16.95 -21.48 -12.21
C LYS A 6 -16.97 -19.98 -11.91
N GLN A 7 -16.51 -19.18 -12.87
CA GLN A 7 -17.12 -17.89 -13.16
C GLN A 7 -17.06 -17.66 -14.67
N LEU A 8 -18.16 -18.03 -15.33
CA LEU A 8 -18.46 -17.76 -16.73
C LEU A 8 -18.70 -16.25 -16.88
N ARG A 9 -17.60 -15.53 -17.15
CA ARG A 9 -17.42 -14.18 -17.72
C ARG A 9 -16.11 -13.64 -17.16
N HIS A 10 -14.99 -14.08 -17.73
CA HIS A 10 -13.74 -13.35 -17.55
C HIS A 10 -13.90 -12.00 -18.26
N SER A 11 -14.30 -10.97 -17.52
CA SER A 11 -14.00 -9.61 -17.94
C SER A 11 -12.48 -9.55 -18.02
N VAL A 12 -11.95 -9.33 -19.22
CA VAL A 12 -10.52 -9.08 -19.41
C VAL A 12 -10.15 -7.94 -18.48
N ASP A 13 -9.15 -8.16 -17.61
CA ASP A 13 -8.71 -7.12 -16.70
C ASP A 13 -8.05 -6.00 -17.51
N THR A 14 -8.78 -4.91 -17.74
CA THR A 14 -8.31 -3.76 -18.51
C THR A 14 -7.44 -2.80 -17.69
N ARG A 15 -7.21 -3.08 -16.41
CA ARG A 15 -6.46 -2.17 -15.53
C ARG A 15 -4.97 -2.20 -15.86
N LEU A 16 -4.39 -1.01 -15.97
CA LEU A 16 -2.97 -0.84 -16.21
C LEU A 16 -2.17 -0.89 -14.89
N PRO A 17 -0.92 -1.37 -14.92
CA PRO A 17 -0.04 -1.36 -13.76
C PRO A 17 0.37 0.06 -13.37
N ILE A 18 0.38 0.35 -12.06
CA ILE A 18 1.15 1.48 -11.53
C ILE A 18 2.59 1.01 -11.44
N THR A 19 3.41 1.37 -12.42
CA THR A 19 4.86 1.07 -12.41
C THR A 19 5.57 1.92 -11.35
N TYR A 20 6.83 1.58 -11.04
CA TYR A 20 7.67 2.37 -10.14
C TYR A 20 7.75 3.84 -10.58
N ASP A 21 7.93 4.12 -11.87
CA ASP A 21 8.01 5.49 -12.38
C ASP A 21 6.71 6.26 -12.23
N ILE A 22 5.57 5.61 -12.48
CA ILE A 22 4.24 6.21 -12.23
C ILE A 22 4.09 6.50 -10.74
N LEU A 23 4.49 5.56 -9.87
CA LEU A 23 4.42 5.74 -8.43
C LEU A 23 5.27 6.92 -7.96
N VAL A 24 6.49 7.10 -8.50
CA VAL A 24 7.34 8.26 -8.22
C VAL A 24 6.64 9.55 -8.62
N LYS A 25 6.03 9.60 -9.82
CA LYS A 25 5.28 10.78 -10.29
C LYS A 25 4.11 11.11 -9.36
N LEU A 26 3.33 10.10 -8.95
CA LEU A 26 2.21 10.28 -8.03
C LEU A 26 2.66 10.83 -6.67
N VAL A 27 3.74 10.27 -6.08
CA VAL A 27 4.25 10.72 -4.79
C VAL A 27 4.84 12.14 -4.89
N LYS A 28 5.51 12.49 -5.99
CA LYS A 28 5.99 13.87 -6.23
C LYS A 28 4.86 14.88 -6.41
N ALA A 29 3.68 14.45 -6.89
CA ALA A 29 2.51 15.30 -7.04
C ALA A 29 1.77 15.57 -5.71
N LEU A 30 2.03 14.80 -4.64
CA LEU A 30 1.34 14.95 -3.36
C LEU A 30 1.32 16.39 -2.82
N PRO A 31 2.43 17.14 -2.77
CA PRO A 31 2.44 18.50 -2.24
C PRO A 31 1.62 19.51 -3.08
N LYS A 32 1.30 19.16 -4.32
CA LYS A 32 0.54 20.02 -5.26
C LYS A 32 -0.95 19.71 -5.25
N VAL A 33 -1.33 18.47 -4.93
CA VAL A 33 -2.71 17.97 -5.05
C VAL A 33 -3.37 17.76 -3.68
N ILE A 34 -2.61 17.33 -2.68
CA ILE A 34 -3.14 16.93 -1.37
C ILE A 34 -2.87 18.02 -0.34
N VAL A 35 -3.93 18.51 0.29
CA VAL A 35 -3.85 19.52 1.35
C VAL A 35 -3.36 18.91 2.66
N GLY A 36 -2.34 19.54 3.24
CA GLY A 36 -1.79 19.22 4.55
C GLY A 36 -0.67 18.17 4.53
N ILE A 37 0.44 18.49 5.20
CA ILE A 37 1.65 17.64 5.29
C ILE A 37 1.31 16.25 5.81
N TYR A 38 0.42 16.17 6.81
CA TYR A 38 -0.02 14.88 7.37
C TYR A 38 -0.62 13.96 6.32
N ASN A 39 -1.56 14.46 5.50
CA ASN A 39 -2.23 13.66 4.47
C ASN A 39 -1.27 13.27 3.34
N GLN A 40 -0.30 14.14 3.02
CA GLN A 40 0.75 13.84 2.04
C GLN A 40 1.64 12.69 2.54
N VAL A 41 2.12 12.75 3.79
CA VAL A 41 2.94 11.68 4.38
C VAL A 41 2.14 10.38 4.51
N LEU A 42 0.87 10.48 4.94
CA LEU A 42 -0.07 9.35 5.03
C LEU A 42 -0.24 8.65 3.66
N LEU A 43 -0.57 9.40 2.61
CA LEU A 43 -0.77 8.82 1.28
C LEU A 43 0.53 8.28 0.68
N LYS A 44 1.68 8.95 0.88
CA LYS A 44 3.00 8.41 0.50
C LYS A 44 3.25 7.06 1.15
N ALA A 45 2.99 6.93 2.46
CA ALA A 45 3.14 5.70 3.19
C ALA A 45 2.20 4.60 2.69
N MET A 46 0.92 4.92 2.47
CA MET A 46 -0.06 3.97 1.92
C MET A 46 0.33 3.47 0.53
N MET A 47 0.68 4.38 -0.40
CA MET A 47 1.03 4.03 -1.77
C MET A 47 2.32 3.20 -1.86
N SER A 48 3.35 3.59 -1.10
CA SER A 48 4.62 2.86 -1.04
C SER A 48 4.41 1.46 -0.47
N THR A 49 3.64 1.34 0.61
CA THR A 49 3.34 0.06 1.24
C THR A 49 2.51 -0.83 0.33
N ALA A 50 1.46 -0.30 -0.32
CA ALA A 50 0.64 -1.06 -1.26
C ALA A 50 1.47 -1.67 -2.41
N TYR A 51 2.42 -0.90 -2.95
CA TYR A 51 3.31 -1.34 -4.02
C TYR A 51 4.33 -2.38 -3.54
N PHE A 52 5.23 -2.01 -2.63
CA PHE A 52 6.35 -2.89 -2.23
C PHE A 52 5.92 -4.12 -1.43
N CYS A 53 4.75 -4.08 -0.80
CA CYS A 53 4.22 -5.21 -0.04
C CYS A 53 3.17 -6.02 -0.81
N PHE A 54 2.92 -5.69 -2.08
CA PHE A 54 1.93 -6.35 -2.95
C PHE A 54 0.51 -6.38 -2.36
N LEU A 55 0.19 -5.39 -1.52
CA LEU A 55 -1.07 -5.34 -0.79
C LEU A 55 -2.19 -4.79 -1.66
N ARG A 56 -3.39 -5.33 -1.46
CA ARG A 56 -4.63 -4.74 -1.93
C ARG A 56 -4.98 -3.58 -1.02
N ILE A 57 -5.61 -2.55 -1.59
CA ILE A 57 -6.10 -1.41 -0.79
C ILE A 57 -7.06 -1.84 0.32
N GLY A 58 -7.85 -2.91 0.11
CA GLY A 58 -8.72 -3.45 1.17
C GLY A 58 -7.98 -4.10 2.35
N GLU A 59 -6.67 -4.32 2.27
CA GLU A 59 -5.84 -4.81 3.39
C GLU A 59 -5.29 -3.63 4.23
N ILE A 60 -5.34 -2.39 3.72
CA ILE A 60 -4.77 -1.20 4.38
C ILE A 60 -5.76 -0.04 4.58
N ALA A 61 -6.92 -0.09 3.94
CA ALA A 61 -7.95 0.94 4.02
C ALA A 61 -9.32 0.28 4.23
N VAL A 62 -10.12 0.87 5.13
CA VAL A 62 -11.40 0.28 5.54
C VAL A 62 -12.46 0.48 4.47
N LYS A 63 -13.34 -0.51 4.32
CA LYS A 63 -14.53 -0.39 3.47
C LYS A 63 -15.71 0.17 4.27
N THR A 64 -15.92 -0.35 5.47
CA THR A 64 -16.91 0.10 6.45
C THR A 64 -16.29 0.09 7.85
N GLU A 65 -16.90 0.81 8.80
CA GLU A 65 -16.43 0.82 10.20
C GLU A 65 -16.48 -0.58 10.85
N SER A 66 -17.45 -1.40 10.47
CA SER A 66 -17.55 -2.80 10.90
C SER A 66 -16.41 -3.69 10.40
N GLU A 67 -15.60 -3.24 9.44
CA GLU A 67 -14.47 -4.00 8.88
C GLU A 67 -13.10 -3.47 9.33
N ILE A 68 -13.05 -2.58 10.33
CA ILE A 68 -11.79 -2.00 10.86
C ILE A 68 -10.80 -3.10 11.29
N TYR A 69 -11.25 -4.18 11.92
CA TYR A 69 -10.38 -5.26 12.39
C TYR A 69 -9.74 -6.07 11.25
N ARG A 70 -10.21 -5.92 10.00
CA ARG A 70 -9.71 -6.67 8.84
C ARG A 70 -8.53 -6.00 8.14
N VAL A 71 -8.29 -4.72 8.38
CA VAL A 71 -7.12 -4.02 7.83
C VAL A 71 -5.89 -4.27 8.70
N ILE A 72 -4.70 -3.96 8.18
CA ILE A 72 -3.46 -4.01 8.94
C ILE A 72 -3.55 -3.04 10.13
N GLN A 73 -3.28 -3.55 11.33
CA GLN A 73 -3.26 -2.78 12.56
C GLN A 73 -1.85 -2.27 12.88
N ARG A 74 -1.72 -1.34 13.81
CA ARG A 74 -0.44 -0.79 14.24
C ARG A 74 0.47 -1.85 14.85
N GLU A 75 -0.10 -2.81 15.57
CA GLU A 75 0.57 -3.91 16.24
C GLU A 75 1.07 -4.99 15.28
N ASP A 76 0.54 -4.99 14.05
CA ASP A 76 0.98 -5.86 12.97
C ASP A 76 2.28 -5.39 12.32
N ILE A 77 2.77 -4.18 12.68
CA ILE A 77 4.02 -3.60 12.21
C ILE A 77 5.09 -3.70 13.29
N LYS A 78 6.19 -4.39 12.97
CA LYS A 78 7.38 -4.47 13.80
C LYS A 78 8.58 -3.93 13.05
N PHE A 79 9.45 -3.20 13.77
CA PHE A 79 10.73 -2.76 13.24
C PHE A 79 11.85 -3.54 13.90
N GLU A 80 12.80 -3.96 13.09
CA GLU A 80 14.08 -4.48 13.55
C GLU A 80 15.11 -3.37 13.39
N SER A 81 15.93 -3.17 14.42
CA SER A 81 16.97 -2.15 14.41
C SER A 81 18.34 -2.79 14.62
N VAL A 82 19.31 -2.36 13.84
CA VAL A 82 20.73 -2.73 13.97
C VAL A 82 21.49 -1.44 14.24
N ASN A 83 22.30 -1.42 15.31
CA ASN A 83 23.06 -0.24 15.73
C ASN A 83 22.21 1.03 15.90
N GLY A 84 20.99 0.90 16.45
CA GLY A 84 20.07 2.02 16.68
C GLY A 84 19.32 2.52 15.43
N HIS A 85 19.56 1.92 14.26
CA HIS A 85 18.87 2.28 13.03
C HIS A 85 17.93 1.16 12.57
N VAL A 86 16.71 1.52 12.17
CA VAL A 86 15.75 0.55 11.60
C VAL A 86 16.36 -0.07 10.34
N SER A 87 16.57 -1.39 10.34
CA SER A 87 17.10 -2.16 9.21
C SER A 87 15.98 -2.82 8.41
N ASN A 88 14.97 -3.36 9.08
CA ASN A 88 13.85 -4.06 8.45
C ASN A 88 12.52 -3.65 9.07
N MET A 89 11.46 -3.81 8.28
CA MET A 89 10.08 -3.74 8.75
C MET A 89 9.38 -5.05 8.44
N THR A 90 8.68 -5.58 9.43
CA THR A 90 7.86 -6.78 9.31
C THR A 90 6.39 -6.42 9.42
N ILE A 91 5.59 -6.88 8.45
CA ILE A 91 4.14 -6.71 8.40
C ILE A 91 3.46 -8.08 8.54
N THR A 92 2.61 -8.24 9.55
CA THR A 92 1.82 -9.46 9.77
C THR A 92 0.37 -9.27 9.32
N MET A 93 -0.01 -9.92 8.23
CA MET A 93 -1.39 -9.94 7.75
C MET A 93 -2.17 -11.05 8.45
N LYS A 94 -3.08 -10.67 9.37
CA LYS A 94 -3.94 -11.60 10.10
C LYS A 94 -5.19 -12.02 9.31
N PHE A 95 -5.74 -11.12 8.50
CA PHE A 95 -6.94 -11.36 7.69
C PHE A 95 -6.63 -11.11 6.22
N TYR A 96 -6.65 -12.16 5.39
CA TYR A 96 -6.59 -12.04 3.93
C TYR A 96 -7.60 -13.00 3.29
N LYS A 97 -8.03 -12.72 2.06
CA LYS A 97 -9.18 -13.36 1.34
C LYS A 97 -9.16 -14.90 1.20
N HIS A 98 -8.20 -15.61 1.80
CA HIS A 98 -8.09 -17.08 1.83
C HIS A 98 -7.60 -17.59 3.19
N SER A 99 -8.02 -16.97 4.31
CA SER A 99 -7.55 -17.31 5.65
C SER A 99 -8.10 -18.65 6.16
N ASN A 100 -7.51 -19.76 5.71
CA ASN A 100 -7.57 -21.03 6.41
C ASN A 100 -6.52 -21.03 7.55
N LEU A 101 -6.72 -20.16 8.54
CA LEU A 101 -6.02 -20.11 9.84
C LEU A 101 -4.52 -19.70 9.90
N GLN A 102 -3.85 -19.35 8.80
CA GLN A 102 -2.43 -18.93 8.89
C GLN A 102 -2.28 -17.43 8.61
N SER A 103 -1.70 -16.68 9.56
CA SER A 103 -1.25 -15.31 9.31
C SER A 103 -0.05 -15.32 8.36
N LYS A 104 0.05 -14.32 7.48
CA LYS A 104 1.19 -14.19 6.57
C LYS A 104 2.06 -13.02 6.99
N THR A 105 3.33 -13.29 7.26
CA THR A 105 4.31 -12.27 7.62
C THR A 105 5.18 -11.94 6.41
N LEU A 106 5.38 -10.65 6.16
CA LEU A 106 6.28 -10.14 5.13
C LEU A 106 7.38 -9.30 5.80
N SER A 107 8.64 -9.65 5.58
CA SER A 107 9.78 -8.84 5.99
C SER A 107 10.30 -8.02 4.81
N ILE A 108 10.51 -6.73 5.03
CA ILE A 108 10.94 -5.75 4.03
C ILE A 108 12.20 -5.06 4.53
N ALA A 109 13.28 -5.23 3.78
CA ALA A 109 14.54 -4.54 4.06
C ALA A 109 14.44 -3.04 3.74
N ARG A 110 15.02 -2.22 4.60
CA ARG A 110 15.16 -0.78 4.36
C ARG A 110 16.13 -0.54 3.20
N ARG A 111 15.73 0.32 2.28
CA ARG A 111 16.50 0.77 1.12
C ARG A 111 16.58 2.29 1.13
N PRO A 112 17.51 2.90 1.89
CA PRO A 112 17.50 4.34 2.16
C PRO A 112 17.63 5.23 0.92
N GLU A 113 18.31 4.73 -0.11
CA GLU A 113 18.49 5.32 -1.44
C GLU A 113 17.18 5.35 -2.26
N ASN A 114 16.23 4.47 -1.95
CA ASN A 114 14.95 4.42 -2.64
C ASN A 114 14.01 5.50 -2.10
N TYR A 115 13.63 6.45 -2.96
CA TYR A 115 12.70 7.54 -2.64
C TYR A 115 11.35 7.04 -2.10
N LEU A 116 10.91 5.87 -2.56
CA LEU A 116 9.65 5.22 -2.20
C LEU A 116 9.85 4.11 -1.17
N CYS A 117 10.98 4.08 -0.45
CA CYS A 117 11.23 3.06 0.56
C CYS A 117 10.06 2.96 1.56
N PRO A 118 9.35 1.83 1.63
CA PRO A 118 8.15 1.69 2.45
C PRO A 118 8.50 1.76 3.95
N VAL A 119 9.69 1.26 4.34
CA VAL A 119 10.18 1.35 5.73
C VAL A 119 10.32 2.81 6.15
N LYS A 120 10.95 3.65 5.32
CA LYS A 120 11.09 5.09 5.58
C LYS A 120 9.73 5.79 5.60
N ALA A 121 8.87 5.47 4.64
CA ALA A 121 7.56 6.11 4.54
C ALA A 121 6.65 5.80 5.75
N ILE A 122 6.64 4.54 6.21
CA ILE A 122 5.92 4.16 7.43
C ILE A 122 6.57 4.79 8.67
N GLU A 123 7.90 4.79 8.79
CA GLU A 123 8.59 5.43 9.90
C GLU A 123 8.26 6.93 9.98
N GLU A 124 8.34 7.66 8.87
CA GLU A 124 7.96 9.07 8.77
C GLU A 124 6.50 9.30 9.16
N TYR A 125 5.58 8.46 8.69
CA TYR A 125 4.17 8.52 9.05
C TYR A 125 3.93 8.27 10.54
N LEU A 126 4.59 7.26 11.13
CA LEU A 126 4.42 6.91 12.53
C LEU A 126 5.00 7.96 13.48
N ARG A 127 6.01 8.73 13.07
CA ARG A 127 6.46 9.91 13.83
C ARG A 127 5.39 11.01 13.95
N LEU A 128 4.47 11.08 12.98
CA LEU A 128 3.32 12.00 13.02
C LEU A 128 2.09 11.38 13.68
N GLN A 129 2.09 10.07 13.93
CA GLN A 129 0.96 9.31 14.44
C GLN A 129 1.30 8.65 15.79
N ASN A 130 0.96 9.34 16.88
CA ASN A 130 1.26 8.89 18.25
C ASN A 130 0.23 7.89 18.80
N CYS A 131 -0.33 7.01 17.97
CA CYS A 131 -1.31 6.02 18.40
C CYS A 131 -0.71 4.60 18.36
N PRO A 132 -0.60 3.90 19.51
CA PRO A 132 0.00 2.57 19.57
C PRO A 132 -0.94 1.46 19.06
N HIS A 133 -2.25 1.71 18.97
CA HIS A 133 -3.25 0.67 18.71
C HIS A 133 -4.25 0.99 17.60
N GLY A 134 -4.79 -0.04 16.95
CA GLY A 134 -5.85 0.05 15.94
C GLY A 134 -5.33 0.18 14.50
N PRO A 135 -6.17 0.59 13.53
CA PRO A 135 -5.83 0.52 12.10
C PRO A 135 -4.60 1.36 11.76
N LEU A 136 -3.63 0.76 11.05
CA LEU A 136 -2.34 1.40 10.78
C LEU A 136 -2.49 2.79 10.15
N PHE A 137 -3.29 2.88 9.09
CA PHE A 137 -3.56 4.12 8.38
C PHE A 137 -4.85 4.76 8.86
N ARG A 138 -4.73 5.97 9.41
CA ARG A 138 -5.85 6.76 9.93
C ARG A 138 -5.59 8.24 9.72
N PHE A 139 -6.65 9.03 9.76
CA PHE A 139 -6.56 10.48 9.73
C PHE A 139 -6.03 11.03 11.06
N LYS A 140 -5.62 12.31 11.06
CA LYS A 140 -5.17 13.00 12.28
C LYS A 140 -6.22 13.00 13.39
N CYS A 141 -7.52 12.97 13.03
CA CYS A 141 -8.63 12.84 13.99
C CYS A 141 -8.83 11.42 14.55
N GLY A 142 -7.97 10.46 14.20
CA GLY A 142 -8.03 9.07 14.68
C GLY A 142 -8.92 8.13 13.87
N LYS A 143 -9.79 8.66 12.98
CA LYS A 143 -10.66 7.84 12.14
C LYS A 143 -9.87 7.04 11.09
N PRO A 144 -10.21 5.77 10.83
CA PRO A 144 -9.52 4.95 9.83
C PRO A 144 -9.64 5.54 8.42
N VAL A 145 -8.61 5.35 7.60
CA VAL A 145 -8.67 5.77 6.19
C VAL A 145 -9.59 4.82 5.42
N SER A 146 -10.56 5.37 4.69
CA SER A 146 -11.44 4.58 3.84
C SER A 146 -10.84 4.32 2.46
N GLY A 147 -11.20 3.18 1.87
CA GLY A 147 -10.86 2.89 0.47
C GLY A 147 -11.42 3.93 -0.51
N PHE A 148 -12.56 4.57 -0.18
CA PHE A 148 -13.12 5.67 -0.96
C PHE A 148 -12.18 6.88 -0.98
N TYR A 149 -11.71 7.33 0.18
CA TYR A 149 -10.77 8.44 0.29
C TYR A 149 -9.48 8.16 -0.49
N PHE A 150 -8.92 6.96 -0.33
CA PHE A 150 -7.70 6.57 -1.05
C PHE A 150 -7.90 6.61 -2.57
N ASN A 151 -8.98 6.00 -3.08
CA ASN A 151 -9.25 5.98 -4.52
C ASN A 151 -9.57 7.37 -5.09
N SER A 152 -10.27 8.21 -4.34
CA SER A 152 -10.54 9.61 -4.73
C SER A 152 -9.23 10.41 -4.82
N SER A 153 -8.37 10.30 -3.80
CA SER A 153 -7.05 10.94 -3.79
C SER A 153 -6.16 10.46 -4.93
N LEU A 154 -6.17 9.14 -5.18
CA LEU A 154 -5.47 8.54 -6.32
C LEU A 154 -5.98 9.10 -7.65
N LYS A 155 -7.30 9.24 -7.82
CA LYS A 155 -7.91 9.81 -9.02
C LYS A 155 -7.44 11.24 -9.27
N SER A 156 -7.42 12.08 -8.23
CA SER A 156 -6.91 13.45 -8.32
C SER A 156 -5.42 13.49 -8.71
N LEU A 157 -4.60 12.61 -8.14
CA LEU A 157 -3.17 12.53 -8.46
C LEU A 157 -2.93 12.05 -9.90
N LEU A 158 -3.66 11.04 -10.35
CA LEU A 158 -3.60 10.52 -11.72
C LEU A 158 -3.97 11.60 -12.75
N ASN A 159 -5.06 12.31 -12.51
CA ASN A 159 -5.46 13.46 -13.35
C ASN A 159 -4.35 14.52 -13.40
N PHE A 160 -3.76 14.86 -12.26
CA PHE A 160 -2.68 15.85 -12.19
C PHE A 160 -1.43 15.43 -12.97
N VAL A 161 -1.08 14.15 -12.99
CA VAL A 161 0.06 13.63 -13.77
C VAL A 161 -0.30 13.25 -15.21
N GLY A 162 -1.52 13.58 -15.67
CA GLY A 162 -1.95 13.38 -17.06
C GLY A 162 -2.27 11.93 -17.43
N LEU A 163 -2.63 11.08 -16.46
CA LEU A 163 -2.99 9.67 -16.69
C LEU A 163 -4.51 9.47 -16.68
N ASP A 164 -5.01 8.63 -17.59
CA ASP A 164 -6.43 8.30 -17.65
C ASP A 164 -6.85 7.40 -16.46
N THR A 165 -7.63 7.99 -15.57
CA THR A 165 -8.11 7.37 -14.33
C THR A 165 -8.97 6.12 -14.52
N ASN A 166 -9.51 5.87 -15.71
CA ASN A 166 -10.33 4.68 -15.98
C ASN A 166 -9.52 3.38 -15.90
N PHE A 167 -8.22 3.46 -16.22
CA PHE A 167 -7.32 2.30 -16.25
C PHE A 167 -6.61 2.04 -14.92
N TYR A 168 -6.65 2.96 -13.97
CA TYR A 168 -5.89 2.85 -12.72
C TYR A 168 -6.83 2.82 -11.50
N LYS A 169 -6.67 1.77 -10.68
CA LYS A 169 -7.42 1.60 -9.43
C LYS A 169 -6.47 1.11 -8.34
N GLY A 170 -6.96 0.96 -7.10
CA GLY A 170 -6.18 0.37 -6.02
C GLY A 170 -5.51 -0.98 -6.36
N HIS A 171 -6.09 -1.79 -7.25
CA HIS A 171 -5.46 -3.04 -7.69
C HIS A 171 -4.23 -2.85 -8.58
N SER A 172 -4.14 -1.72 -9.30
CA SER A 172 -3.04 -1.39 -10.21
C SER A 172 -1.68 -1.32 -9.52
N PHE A 173 -1.63 -1.01 -8.22
CA PHE A 173 -0.41 -1.08 -7.42
C PHE A 173 0.15 -2.50 -7.37
N ARG A 174 -0.71 -3.49 -7.10
CA ARG A 174 -0.32 -4.89 -7.01
C ARG A 174 0.06 -5.46 -8.37
N ILE A 175 -0.65 -5.08 -9.44
CA ILE A 175 -0.26 -5.45 -10.82
C ILE A 175 1.16 -4.92 -11.10
N GLY A 176 1.40 -3.63 -10.87
CA GLY A 176 2.70 -3.02 -11.15
C GLY A 176 3.84 -3.59 -10.31
N ALA A 177 3.60 -3.89 -9.04
CA ALA A 177 4.58 -4.56 -8.20
C ALA A 177 4.94 -5.95 -8.74
N ALA A 178 3.94 -6.74 -9.14
CA ALA A 178 4.15 -8.07 -9.73
C ALA A 178 4.92 -8.00 -11.06
N THR A 179 4.60 -7.03 -11.91
CA THR A 179 5.32 -6.80 -13.17
C THR A 179 6.78 -6.43 -12.94
N SER A 180 7.06 -5.53 -11.98
CA SER A 180 8.43 -5.13 -11.66
C SER A 180 9.24 -6.29 -11.06
N ALA A 181 8.66 -7.08 -10.16
CA ALA A 181 9.32 -8.27 -9.62
C ALA A 181 9.63 -9.31 -10.70
N ALA A 182 8.69 -9.56 -11.62
CA ALA A 182 8.93 -10.47 -12.76
C ALA A 182 10.08 -9.98 -13.65
N ALA A 183 10.14 -8.68 -13.92
CA ALA A 183 11.22 -8.09 -14.71
C ALA A 183 12.61 -8.19 -14.01
N GLU A 184 12.65 -8.13 -12.68
CA GLU A 184 13.90 -8.34 -11.92
C GLU A 184 14.36 -9.80 -11.92
N VAL A 185 13.43 -10.77 -11.85
CA VAL A 185 13.76 -12.19 -11.92
C VAL A 185 14.36 -12.55 -13.28
N CYS A 186 13.81 -12.01 -14.37
CA CYS A 186 14.34 -12.22 -15.72
C CYS A 186 15.68 -11.51 -16.00
N ARG A 187 16.15 -10.63 -15.11
CA ARG A 187 17.44 -9.93 -15.23
C ARG A 187 18.60 -10.63 -14.51
N LYS A 188 18.33 -11.72 -13.77
CA LYS A 188 19.40 -12.55 -13.20
C LYS A 188 19.88 -13.53 -14.29
N PRO A 189 21.12 -13.40 -14.80
CA PRO A 189 21.71 -14.36 -15.71
C PRO A 189 21.94 -15.72 -15.04
#